data_AF-A0A0S4KG80-F1
#
_entry.id   AF-A0A0S4KG80-F1
#
_cell.length_a   1.000
_cell.length_b   1.000
_cell.length_c   1.000
_cell.angle_alpha   90.00
_cell.angle_beta   90.00
_cell.angle_gamma   90.00
#
_symmetry.space_group_name_H-M   'P 1'
#
loop_
_entity.id
_entity.type
_entity.pdbx_description
1 polymer ?
#
loop_
_entity_poly.entity_id
_entity_poly.type
_entity_poly.pdbx_seq_one_letter_code
_entity_poly.pdbx_strand_id
1 'polypeptide(L)'
;MINEQDAAGPLRNDEDLDDSWAEVPAEGQGEGVMHSELVPHTGGAAYTNGGMVEVDHEDAIQRLLAEAYDQLPQTLLNMDDPIRLQLPLKATEQDRVDALAPFLSPLIQSQADIISDRPVVTSTDKILNAVLPPRTFSVYDEANDTTLDFVQCVRKQQASRRELDELRQMFDFKLKECKARMIGICPVRTAMFDMLGDELLRQVTIDQPERGLLLRRIRDESKMTLDAYQSLHGASTQYGARKLAAMHPCHDASRSRSPPTANATMKRRHS
;
A
#
# COMPACT_ATOMS: atom_id res chain seq x y z
N MET A 1 -27.09 49.93 -4.66
CA MET A 1 -27.68 49.29 -5.85
C MET A 1 -26.54 48.95 -6.78
N ILE A 2 -26.01 47.74 -6.63
CA ILE A 2 -24.96 47.18 -7.49
C ILE A 2 -25.64 46.04 -8.24
N ASN A 3 -25.56 46.11 -9.56
CA ASN A 3 -26.40 45.34 -10.48
C ASN A 3 -25.97 43.87 -10.49
N GLU A 4 -26.95 42.99 -10.35
CA GLU A 4 -26.81 41.54 -10.12
C GLU A 4 -26.97 40.74 -11.42
N GLN A 5 -26.37 41.25 -12.50
CA GLN A 5 -26.46 40.66 -13.84
C GLN A 5 -25.11 40.85 -14.52
N ASP A 6 -24.22 39.87 -14.37
CA ASP A 6 -23.12 39.52 -15.30
C ASP A 6 -22.18 38.52 -14.62
N ALA A 7 -22.63 37.28 -14.43
CA ALA A 7 -21.76 36.16 -14.03
C ALA A 7 -22.22 34.79 -14.56
N ALA A 8 -22.88 34.77 -15.72
CA ALA A 8 -23.21 33.53 -16.43
C ALA A 8 -22.38 33.46 -17.72
N GLY A 9 -21.09 33.11 -17.58
CA GLY A 9 -20.29 32.67 -18.71
C GLY A 9 -20.72 31.25 -19.14
N PRO A 10 -20.70 30.92 -20.44
CA PRO A 10 -21.16 29.61 -20.91
C PRO A 10 -20.22 28.50 -20.41
N LEU A 11 -20.81 27.41 -19.91
CA LEU A 11 -20.13 26.16 -19.61
C LEU A 11 -19.43 25.68 -20.90
N ARG A 12 -18.08 25.64 -20.89
CA ARG A 12 -17.30 24.97 -21.93
C ARG A 12 -17.60 23.48 -21.88
N ASN A 13 -17.96 22.91 -23.01
CA ASN A 13 -18.10 21.46 -23.17
C ASN A 13 -16.70 20.82 -23.06
N ASP A 14 -16.59 19.77 -22.25
CA ASP A 14 -15.36 18.98 -22.01
C ASP A 14 -15.12 17.92 -23.11
N GLU A 15 -15.31 18.26 -24.39
CA GLU A 15 -15.22 17.29 -25.50
C GLU A 15 -14.11 17.57 -26.54
N ASP A 16 -13.15 18.46 -26.25
CA ASP A 16 -12.05 18.77 -27.19
C ASP A 16 -10.65 18.63 -26.53
N LEU A 17 -10.29 17.41 -26.11
CA LEU A 17 -8.92 17.04 -25.70
C LEU A 17 -8.52 15.72 -26.39
N ASP A 18 -8.64 15.71 -27.72
CA ASP A 18 -8.12 14.66 -28.58
C ASP A 18 -6.60 14.81 -28.79
N ASP A 19 -5.87 13.74 -28.43
CA ASP A 19 -4.79 13.11 -29.19
C ASP A 19 -3.71 14.01 -29.84
N SER A 20 -2.75 14.48 -29.04
CA SER A 20 -1.48 15.05 -29.55
C SER A 20 -0.21 14.35 -29.03
N TRP A 21 -0.25 13.03 -28.82
CA TRP A 21 0.95 12.23 -28.55
C TRP A 21 1.02 10.99 -29.45
N ALA A 22 1.15 11.24 -30.76
CA ALA A 22 1.68 10.26 -31.70
C ALA A 22 2.43 11.01 -32.81
N GLU A 23 3.76 10.86 -32.83
CA GLU A 23 4.60 10.62 -34.01
C GLU A 23 6.06 11.01 -33.71
N VAL A 24 6.94 10.01 -33.68
CA VAL A 24 8.39 10.18 -33.93
C VAL A 24 8.79 9.10 -34.95
N PRO A 25 9.56 9.44 -36.01
CA PRO A 25 9.68 8.60 -37.20
C PRO A 25 10.70 7.47 -37.03
N ALA A 26 10.46 6.38 -37.76
CA ALA A 26 11.38 5.27 -37.93
C ALA A 26 12.35 5.52 -39.10
N GLU A 27 13.63 5.73 -38.78
CA GLU A 27 14.81 5.53 -39.64
C GLU A 27 15.93 5.01 -38.71
N GLY A 28 16.81 4.07 -39.03
CA GLY A 28 17.15 3.42 -40.28
C GLY A 28 17.96 2.15 -39.98
N GLN A 29 17.91 1.21 -40.91
CA GLN A 29 18.66 -0.05 -40.89
C GLN A 29 20.14 0.21 -41.21
N GLY A 30 21.03 -0.39 -40.42
CA GLY A 30 22.47 -0.39 -40.66
C GLY A 30 23.06 -1.74 -40.26
N GLU A 31 23.45 -2.50 -41.26
CA GLU A 31 24.06 -3.83 -41.20
C GLU A 31 25.42 -3.81 -40.46
N GLY A 32 25.73 -4.91 -39.78
CA GLY A 32 27.02 -5.10 -39.10
C GLY A 32 27.25 -6.55 -38.68
N VAL A 33 27.54 -7.40 -39.66
CA VAL A 33 28.11 -8.74 -39.48
C VAL A 33 29.60 -8.59 -39.16
N MET A 34 30.12 -9.31 -38.15
CA MET A 34 31.30 -10.21 -38.23
C MET A 34 31.87 -10.60 -36.85
N HIS A 35 31.90 -11.93 -36.64
CA HIS A 35 32.94 -12.79 -36.05
C HIS A 35 33.88 -12.28 -34.94
N SER A 36 33.97 -13.01 -33.82
CA SER A 36 34.96 -14.08 -33.59
C SER A 36 35.24 -14.31 -32.09
N GLU A 37 35.22 -15.59 -31.73
CA GLU A 37 35.88 -16.33 -30.65
C GLU A 37 36.73 -15.57 -29.60
N LEU A 38 36.60 -16.02 -28.34
CA LEU A 38 37.74 -16.54 -27.57
C LEU A 38 37.25 -17.38 -26.38
N VAL A 39 37.49 -18.68 -26.50
CA VAL A 39 37.49 -19.69 -25.42
C VAL A 39 38.78 -19.54 -24.60
N PRO A 40 38.81 -20.00 -23.34
CA PRO A 40 39.93 -20.85 -22.96
C PRO A 40 39.45 -22.14 -22.28
N HIS A 41 39.94 -23.26 -22.82
CA HIS A 41 39.91 -24.59 -22.22
C HIS A 41 41.31 -24.94 -21.69
N THR A 42 41.32 -25.99 -20.87
CA THR A 42 42.44 -26.69 -20.20
C THR A 42 42.82 -26.07 -18.85
N GLY A 43 42.85 -26.78 -17.73
CA GLY A 43 42.67 -28.22 -17.47
C GLY A 43 43.38 -28.50 -16.14
N GLY A 44 42.67 -29.10 -15.18
CA GLY A 44 43.25 -29.47 -13.89
C GLY A 44 42.32 -30.40 -13.13
N ALA A 45 42.55 -31.71 -13.26
CA ALA A 45 41.91 -32.72 -12.45
C ALA A 45 42.44 -32.64 -11.01
N ALA A 46 41.55 -32.62 -10.04
CA ALA A 46 41.85 -32.93 -8.65
C ALA A 46 40.73 -33.79 -8.07
N TYR A 47 41.16 -34.82 -7.37
CA TYR A 47 40.38 -35.94 -6.84
C TYR A 47 39.62 -35.58 -5.56
N THR A 48 38.59 -36.39 -5.30
CA THR A 48 37.99 -36.71 -3.98
C THR A 48 37.49 -35.56 -3.11
N ASN A 49 36.17 -35.47 -2.95
CA ASN A 49 35.50 -36.09 -1.80
C ASN A 49 33.98 -35.89 -1.91
N GLY A 50 33.24 -36.97 -1.66
CA GLY A 50 31.81 -36.89 -1.38
C GLY A 50 31.61 -36.16 -0.06
N GLY A 51 31.52 -34.83 -0.13
CA GLY A 51 30.93 -34.02 0.93
C GLY A 51 29.42 -34.08 0.77
N MET A 52 28.74 -34.63 1.78
CA MET A 52 27.34 -34.31 1.99
C MET A 52 27.19 -32.79 1.93
N VAL A 53 26.33 -32.33 1.04
CA VAL A 53 25.98 -30.91 0.91
C VAL A 53 25.28 -30.52 2.20
N GLU A 54 26.03 -29.96 3.16
CA GLU A 54 25.46 -29.03 4.12
C GLU A 54 24.83 -27.94 3.27
N VAL A 55 23.51 -27.97 3.12
CA VAL A 55 22.78 -26.84 2.57
C VAL A 55 23.04 -25.73 3.57
N ASP A 56 23.91 -24.80 3.19
CA ASP A 56 24.41 -23.74 4.05
C ASP A 56 23.23 -23.09 4.76
N HIS A 57 23.27 -23.09 6.09
CA HIS A 57 22.14 -22.67 6.91
C HIS A 57 21.65 -21.24 6.58
N GLU A 58 22.55 -20.38 6.07
CA GLU A 58 22.24 -19.06 5.51
C GLU A 58 21.31 -19.11 4.29
N ASP A 59 21.47 -20.09 3.39
CA ASP A 59 20.59 -20.27 2.22
C ASP A 59 19.17 -20.67 2.64
N ALA A 60 19.04 -21.45 3.73
CA ALA A 60 17.75 -21.79 4.29
C ALA A 60 17.06 -20.55 4.88
N ILE A 61 17.79 -19.70 5.60
CA ILE A 61 17.28 -18.43 6.13
C ILE A 61 16.87 -17.49 4.98
N GLN A 62 17.65 -17.41 3.90
CA GLN A 62 17.31 -16.59 2.73
C GLN A 62 16.02 -17.05 2.04
N ARG A 63 15.76 -18.36 1.98
CA ARG A 63 14.50 -18.89 1.44
C ARG A 63 13.31 -18.55 2.33
N LEU A 64 13.45 -18.73 3.64
CA LEU A 64 12.41 -18.37 4.60
C LEU A 64 12.12 -16.85 4.58
N LEU A 65 13.17 -16.04 4.42
CA LEU A 65 13.04 -14.60 4.20
C LEU A 65 12.27 -14.29 2.91
N ALA A 66 12.60 -14.92 1.79
CA ALA A 66 11.91 -14.72 0.51
C ALA A 66 10.42 -15.10 0.60
N GLU A 67 10.09 -16.19 1.28
CA GLU A 67 8.70 -16.60 1.51
C GLU A 67 7.95 -15.59 2.40
N ALA A 68 8.59 -15.06 3.43
CA ALA A 68 8.02 -13.99 4.25
C ALA A 68 7.80 -12.69 3.45
N TYR A 69 8.66 -12.39 2.47
CA TYR A 69 8.50 -11.27 1.56
C TYR A 69 7.28 -11.36 0.66
N ASP A 70 6.96 -12.55 0.15
CA ASP A 70 5.76 -12.76 -0.66
C ASP A 70 4.47 -12.53 0.14
N GLN A 71 4.52 -12.71 1.46
CA GLN A 71 3.38 -12.49 2.36
C GLN A 71 3.24 -11.02 2.84
N LEU A 72 4.28 -10.20 2.67
CA LEU A 72 4.25 -8.79 3.05
C LEU A 72 3.33 -7.99 2.11
N PRO A 73 2.68 -6.91 2.60
CA PRO A 73 1.86 -6.06 1.75
C PRO A 73 2.72 -5.47 0.64
N GLN A 74 2.25 -5.59 -0.61
CA GLN A 74 2.91 -4.99 -1.75
C GLN A 74 3.06 -3.49 -1.54
N THR A 75 4.25 -2.95 -1.81
CA THR A 75 4.50 -1.51 -1.74
C THR A 75 5.45 -1.02 -2.82
N LEU A 76 5.24 0.23 -3.20
CA LEU A 76 6.11 0.95 -4.15
C LEU A 76 7.22 1.75 -3.46
N LEU A 77 7.24 1.75 -2.13
CA LEU A 77 8.26 2.40 -1.32
C LEU A 77 9.60 1.69 -1.48
N ASN A 78 10.66 2.45 -1.75
CA ASN A 78 12.01 1.91 -1.87
C ASN A 78 12.62 1.67 -0.49
N MET A 79 12.75 0.39 -0.12
CA MET A 79 13.24 -0.08 1.16
C MET A 79 14.65 -0.68 1.02
N ASP A 80 15.44 -0.59 2.07
CA ASP A 80 16.73 -1.29 2.15
C ASP A 80 16.52 -2.79 2.44
N ASP A 81 17.59 -3.56 2.31
CA ASP A 81 17.59 -4.98 2.67
C ASP A 81 17.25 -5.18 4.17
N PRO A 82 16.58 -6.28 4.53
CA PRO A 82 16.16 -6.50 5.91
C PRO A 82 17.37 -6.75 6.80
N ILE A 83 17.39 -6.09 7.95
CA ILE A 83 18.42 -6.27 8.97
C ILE A 83 17.90 -7.25 10.00
N ARG A 84 18.63 -8.36 10.21
CA ARG A 84 18.34 -9.33 11.27
C ARG A 84 18.63 -8.73 12.64
N LEU A 85 17.64 -8.77 13.54
CA LEU A 85 17.85 -8.40 14.94
C LEU A 85 18.53 -9.55 15.68
N GLN A 86 19.58 -9.23 16.42
CA GLN A 86 20.23 -10.18 17.32
C GLN A 86 19.50 -10.17 18.66
N LEU A 87 18.43 -10.96 18.73
CA LEU A 87 17.64 -11.14 19.95
C LEU A 87 18.06 -12.41 20.69
N PRO A 88 17.96 -12.43 22.03
CA PRO A 88 18.19 -13.65 22.80
C PRO A 88 17.13 -14.72 22.47
N LEU A 89 17.50 -16.01 22.58
CA LEU A 89 16.65 -17.17 22.25
C LEU A 89 15.30 -17.22 23.02
N LYS A 90 15.21 -16.50 24.15
CA LYS A 90 13.98 -16.29 24.92
C LYS A 90 13.72 -14.79 25.11
N ALA A 91 13.75 -14.05 24.01
CA ALA A 91 13.44 -12.62 24.05
C ALA A 91 12.03 -12.41 24.58
N THR A 92 11.94 -11.59 25.63
CA THR A 92 10.67 -11.03 26.07
C THR A 92 10.20 -9.96 25.09
N GLU A 93 8.90 -9.64 25.11
CA GLU A 93 8.37 -8.50 24.34
C GLU A 93 9.12 -7.20 24.64
N GLN A 94 9.62 -7.02 25.87
CA GLN A 94 10.43 -5.86 26.23
C GLN A 94 11.79 -5.85 25.51
N ASP A 95 12.47 -7.01 25.38
CA ASP A 95 13.74 -7.10 24.66
C ASP A 95 13.57 -6.76 23.17
N ARG A 96 12.42 -7.13 22.59
CA ARG A 96 12.05 -6.77 21.21
C ARG A 96 11.82 -5.28 21.07
N VAL A 97 11.08 -4.68 22.00
CA VAL A 97 10.85 -3.22 22.05
C VAL A 97 12.18 -2.48 22.21
N ASP A 98 13.07 -2.94 23.07
CA ASP A 98 14.37 -2.32 23.31
C ASP A 98 15.29 -2.43 22.08
N ALA A 99 15.25 -3.56 21.36
CA ALA A 99 15.95 -3.74 20.09
C ALA A 99 15.38 -2.87 18.96
N LEU A 100 14.08 -2.58 18.99
CA LEU A 100 13.38 -1.72 18.02
C LEU A 100 13.43 -0.23 18.38
N ALA A 101 13.73 0.12 19.62
CA ALA A 101 13.78 1.51 20.10
C ALA A 101 14.70 2.45 19.28
N PRO A 102 15.84 2.02 18.72
CA PRO A 102 16.65 2.86 17.84
C PRO A 102 15.95 3.24 16.53
N PHE A 103 15.03 2.38 16.07
CA PHE A 103 14.31 2.50 14.81
C PHE A 103 12.96 3.20 14.98
N LEU A 104 12.31 2.98 16.11
CA LEU A 104 11.07 3.63 16.51
C LEU A 104 11.41 4.95 17.20
N SER A 105 11.60 6.01 16.39
CA SER A 105 11.71 7.35 16.98
C SER A 105 10.40 7.66 17.70
N PRO A 106 10.44 8.13 18.98
CA PRO A 106 9.23 8.65 19.60
C PRO A 106 8.73 9.74 18.67
N LEU A 107 7.45 9.68 18.30
CA LEU A 107 6.78 10.74 17.55
C LEU A 107 7.28 12.08 18.10
N ILE A 108 7.51 13.06 17.22
CA ILE A 108 7.61 14.46 17.61
C ILE A 108 6.27 14.80 18.29
N GLN A 109 6.17 14.50 19.58
CA GLN A 109 4.94 14.49 20.37
C GLN A 109 4.54 15.91 20.77
N SER A 110 5.36 16.90 20.43
CA SER A 110 5.06 18.27 20.74
C SER A 110 5.22 19.16 19.50
N GLN A 111 4.17 19.95 19.24
CA GLN A 111 4.29 21.20 18.49
C GLN A 111 5.39 22.11 19.08
N ALA A 112 5.80 21.89 20.33
CA ALA A 112 6.77 22.71 21.05
C ALA A 112 8.23 22.52 20.58
N ASP A 113 8.61 21.35 20.06
CA ASP A 113 9.99 21.13 19.57
C ASP A 113 10.26 21.78 18.21
N ILE A 114 9.21 22.17 17.48
CA ILE A 114 9.30 22.91 16.20
C ILE A 114 9.28 24.43 16.43
N ILE A 115 8.73 24.89 17.57
CA ILE A 115 8.61 26.32 17.93
C ILE A 115 9.79 26.79 18.81
N SER A 116 10.54 25.87 19.39
CA SER A 116 11.76 26.19 20.15
C SER A 116 12.84 26.68 19.20
N ASP A 117 13.30 27.91 19.40
CA ASP A 117 14.39 28.62 18.70
C ASP A 117 15.78 27.94 18.87
N ARG A 118 15.81 26.64 19.20
CA ARG A 118 17.00 25.80 19.22
C ARG A 118 17.04 25.01 17.91
N PRO A 119 18.18 24.97 17.21
CA PRO A 119 18.33 24.06 16.09
C PRO A 119 18.31 22.64 16.64
N VAL A 120 17.12 22.04 16.70
CA VAL A 120 17.01 20.60 16.90
C VAL A 120 17.51 20.02 15.59
N VAL A 121 18.82 19.77 15.52
CA VAL A 121 19.42 18.91 14.51
C VAL A 121 18.96 17.50 14.82
N THR A 122 17.68 17.23 14.57
CA THR A 122 17.21 15.86 14.42
C THR A 122 17.88 15.35 13.16
N SER A 123 18.78 14.38 13.34
CA SER A 123 19.36 13.62 12.24
C SER A 123 18.27 13.27 11.24
N THR A 124 18.48 13.54 9.96
CA THR A 124 17.54 13.27 8.85
C THR A 124 16.92 11.88 8.97
N ASP A 125 17.72 10.88 9.35
CA ASP A 125 17.32 9.51 9.65
C ASP A 125 16.21 9.38 10.70
N LYS A 126 16.25 10.14 11.79
CA LYS A 126 15.21 10.11 12.83
C LYS A 126 13.89 10.66 12.31
N ILE A 127 13.97 11.72 11.51
CA ILE A 127 12.78 12.31 10.87
C ILE A 127 12.21 11.33 9.84
N LEU A 128 13.07 10.71 9.02
CA LEU A 128 12.66 9.74 8.02
C LEU A 128 11.95 8.55 8.67
N ASN A 129 12.53 7.97 9.73
CA ASN A 129 11.91 6.88 10.48
C ASN A 129 10.61 7.31 11.19
N ALA A 130 10.52 8.56 11.64
CA ALA A 130 9.29 9.08 12.22
C ALA A 130 8.19 9.19 11.16
N VAL A 131 8.51 9.74 9.98
CA VAL A 131 7.58 10.00 8.86
C VAL A 131 7.14 8.70 8.19
N LEU A 132 8.07 7.79 7.95
CA LEU A 132 7.86 6.47 7.36
C LEU A 132 8.43 5.42 8.32
N PRO A 133 7.58 4.81 9.17
CA PRO A 133 8.04 3.86 10.15
C PRO A 133 8.66 2.62 9.48
N PRO A 134 9.76 2.08 10.03
CA PRO A 134 10.38 0.88 9.51
C PRO A 134 9.45 -0.32 9.68
N ARG A 135 9.53 -1.28 8.76
CA ARG A 135 8.76 -2.52 8.85
C ARG A 135 9.46 -3.50 9.77
N THR A 136 8.68 -4.23 10.52
CA THR A 136 9.16 -5.30 11.40
C THR A 136 8.40 -6.56 11.07
N PHE A 137 9.11 -7.66 10.83
CA PHE A 137 8.50 -8.96 10.57
C PHE A 137 9.36 -10.07 11.18
N SER A 138 8.71 -11.17 11.55
CA SER A 138 9.34 -12.30 12.23
C SER A 138 9.19 -13.56 11.38
N VAL A 139 10.26 -14.35 11.28
CA VAL A 139 10.32 -15.59 10.51
C VAL A 139 10.72 -16.72 11.46
N TYR A 140 10.01 -17.84 11.43
CA TYR A 140 10.33 -19.00 12.26
C TYR A 140 11.31 -19.92 11.52
N ASP A 141 12.42 -20.26 12.18
CA ASP A 141 13.42 -21.20 11.69
C ASP A 141 13.23 -22.56 12.34
N GLU A 142 12.75 -23.54 11.55
CA GLU A 142 12.50 -24.91 12.00
C GLU A 142 13.79 -25.65 12.39
N ALA A 143 14.95 -25.29 11.81
CA ALA A 143 16.20 -26.00 12.05
C ALA A 143 16.78 -25.72 13.44
N ASN A 144 16.64 -24.48 13.91
CA ASN A 144 17.12 -24.06 15.23
C ASN A 144 16.02 -23.83 16.26
N ASP A 145 14.76 -24.13 15.94
CA ASP A 145 13.59 -23.85 16.79
C ASP A 145 13.61 -22.40 17.33
N THR A 146 13.96 -21.45 16.47
CA THR A 146 14.21 -20.06 16.85
C THR A 146 13.41 -19.11 15.96
N THR A 147 12.82 -18.08 16.57
CA THR A 147 12.18 -16.98 15.80
C THR A 147 13.22 -15.91 15.48
N LEU A 148 13.35 -15.59 14.20
CA LEU A 148 14.24 -14.57 13.66
C LEU A 148 13.44 -13.31 13.36
N ASP A 149 13.76 -12.21 14.04
CA ASP A 149 13.13 -10.93 13.79
C ASP A 149 13.96 -10.07 12.84
N PHE A 150 13.27 -9.41 11.91
CA PHE A 150 13.87 -8.55 10.90
C PHE A 150 13.26 -7.15 10.96
N VAL A 151 14.10 -6.16 10.71
CA VAL A 151 13.71 -4.77 10.53
C VAL A 151 14.10 -4.33 9.14
N GLN A 152 13.14 -3.80 8.40
CA GLN A 152 13.37 -3.20 7.10
C GLN A 152 13.19 -1.69 7.19
N CYS A 153 14.29 -0.98 6.95
CA CYS A 153 14.29 0.48 6.93
C CYS A 153 14.03 1.02 5.53
N VAL A 154 13.63 2.28 5.48
CA VAL A 154 13.44 3.01 4.24
C VAL A 154 14.81 3.43 3.69
N ARG A 155 15.00 3.30 2.37
CA ARG A 155 16.27 3.68 1.73
C ARG A 155 16.55 5.16 1.90
N LYS A 156 17.77 5.49 2.35
CA LYS A 156 18.19 6.88 2.67
C LYS A 156 18.68 7.69 1.47
N GLN A 157 18.94 7.03 0.34
CA GLN A 157 19.46 7.67 -0.86
C GLN A 157 18.33 8.24 -1.72
N GLN A 158 18.55 9.43 -2.28
CA GLN A 158 17.64 10.07 -3.24
C GLN A 158 17.54 9.22 -4.52
N ALA A 159 16.35 9.14 -5.13
CA ALA A 159 16.17 8.33 -6.34
C ALA A 159 16.87 8.95 -7.55
N SER A 160 17.52 8.11 -8.34
CA SER A 160 18.02 8.48 -9.66
C SER A 160 16.87 8.60 -10.68
N ARG A 161 17.12 9.31 -11.80
CA ARG A 161 16.14 9.43 -12.88
C ARG A 161 15.67 8.07 -13.42
N ARG A 162 16.61 7.12 -13.55
CA ARG A 162 16.30 5.76 -14.01
C ARG A 162 15.37 5.03 -13.03
N GLU A 163 15.64 5.11 -11.73
CA GLU A 163 14.79 4.50 -10.70
C GLU A 163 13.37 5.13 -10.69
N LEU A 164 13.25 6.43 -10.97
CA LEU A 164 11.94 7.08 -11.11
C LEU A 164 11.17 6.61 -12.36
N ASP A 165 11.86 6.40 -13.48
CA ASP A 165 11.26 5.85 -14.69
C ASP A 165 10.79 4.41 -14.48
N GLU A 166 11.58 3.59 -13.78
CA GLU A 166 11.22 2.22 -13.37
C GLU A 166 10.00 2.22 -12.44
N LEU A 167 9.98 3.10 -11.43
CA LEU A 167 8.86 3.27 -10.51
C LEU A 167 7.57 3.64 -11.25
N ARG A 168 7.65 4.58 -12.19
CA ARG A 168 6.51 4.99 -13.02
C ARG A 168 5.96 3.82 -13.83
N GLN A 169 6.85 3.07 -14.50
CA GLN A 169 6.44 1.91 -15.30
C GLN A 169 5.80 0.82 -14.43
N MET A 170 6.35 0.56 -13.24
CA MET A 170 5.79 -0.38 -12.28
C MET A 170 4.39 0.06 -11.81
N PHE A 171 4.22 1.35 -11.51
CA PHE A 171 2.93 1.91 -11.11
C PHE A 171 1.88 1.76 -12.22
N ASP A 172 2.21 2.12 -13.46
CA ASP A 172 1.32 2.00 -14.60
C ASP A 172 0.98 0.54 -14.91
N PHE A 173 1.95 -0.36 -14.78
CA PHE A 173 1.75 -1.80 -14.90
C PHE A 173 0.76 -2.31 -13.84
N LYS A 174 0.95 -1.92 -12.57
CA LYS A 174 0.09 -2.32 -11.45
C LYS A 174 -1.34 -1.81 -11.60
N LEU A 175 -1.54 -0.57 -12.06
CA LEU A 175 -2.88 -0.04 -12.34
C LEU A 175 -3.60 -0.84 -13.44
N LYS A 176 -2.87 -1.25 -14.48
CA LYS A 176 -3.40 -2.10 -15.56
C LYS A 176 -3.71 -3.51 -15.07
N GLU A 177 -2.79 -4.12 -14.32
CA GLU A 177 -2.93 -5.45 -13.72
C GLU A 177 -4.19 -5.52 -12.85
N CYS A 178 -4.38 -4.53 -11.97
CA CYS A 178 -5.53 -4.46 -11.07
C CYS A 178 -6.80 -3.86 -11.73
N LYS A 179 -6.78 -3.57 -13.05
CA LYS A 179 -7.90 -3.02 -13.82
C LYS A 179 -8.55 -1.80 -13.15
N ALA A 180 -7.73 -0.85 -12.72
CA ALA A 180 -8.20 0.35 -12.06
C ALA A 180 -9.14 1.17 -12.98
N ARG A 181 -10.22 1.72 -12.43
CA ARG A 181 -11.15 2.57 -13.19
C ARG A 181 -10.53 3.95 -13.42
N MET A 182 -10.58 4.42 -14.68
CA MET A 182 -10.09 5.75 -15.08
C MET A 182 -11.00 6.88 -14.59
N ILE A 183 -12.31 6.63 -14.46
CA ILE A 183 -13.31 7.63 -14.08
C ILE A 183 -14.07 7.20 -12.83
N GLY A 184 -14.37 8.18 -11.96
CA GLY A 184 -15.11 7.99 -10.71
C GLY A 184 -14.27 7.43 -9.56
N ILE A 185 -14.90 7.18 -8.41
CA ILE A 185 -14.21 6.71 -7.20
C ILE A 185 -13.77 5.25 -7.40
N CYS A 186 -12.47 4.98 -7.28
CA CYS A 186 -11.88 3.64 -7.45
C CYS A 186 -10.92 3.33 -6.29
N PRO A 187 -11.21 2.32 -5.44
CA PRO A 187 -10.40 2.02 -4.26
C PRO A 187 -9.00 1.50 -4.62
N VAL A 188 -8.87 0.72 -5.70
CA VAL A 188 -7.58 0.24 -6.22
C VAL A 188 -6.69 1.42 -6.58
N ARG A 189 -7.24 2.40 -7.30
CA ARG A 189 -6.50 3.60 -7.69
C ARG A 189 -6.08 4.41 -6.47
N THR A 190 -6.97 4.61 -5.51
CA THR A 190 -6.66 5.30 -4.25
C THR A 190 -5.51 4.61 -3.51
N ALA A 191 -5.58 3.28 -3.33
CA ALA A 191 -4.52 2.52 -2.66
C ALA A 191 -3.17 2.60 -3.40
N MET A 192 -3.17 2.57 -4.74
CA MET A 192 -1.95 2.72 -5.53
C MET A 192 -1.32 4.12 -5.36
N PHE A 193 -2.15 5.17 -5.35
CA PHE A 193 -1.68 6.54 -5.08
C PHE A 193 -1.22 6.74 -3.64
N ASP A 194 -1.81 6.05 -2.67
CA ASP A 194 -1.32 6.04 -1.29
C ASP A 194 0.11 5.47 -1.22
N MET A 195 0.36 4.33 -1.87
CA MET A 195 1.70 3.72 -1.95
C MET A 195 2.71 4.61 -2.67
N LEU A 196 2.31 5.24 -3.78
CA LEU A 196 3.16 6.21 -4.48
C LEU A 196 3.43 7.45 -3.61
N GLY A 197 2.44 7.89 -2.84
CA GLY A 197 2.54 9.00 -1.91
C GLY A 197 3.56 8.75 -0.80
N ASP A 198 3.72 7.51 -0.34
CA ASP A 198 4.77 7.14 0.63
C ASP A 198 6.17 7.27 0.02
N GLU A 199 6.36 6.84 -1.24
CA GLU A 199 7.66 7.03 -1.94
C GLU A 199 7.94 8.51 -2.23
N LEU A 200 6.92 9.29 -2.61
CA LEU A 200 7.06 10.75 -2.75
C LEU A 200 7.46 11.39 -1.42
N LEU A 201 6.83 10.97 -0.33
CA LEU A 201 7.13 11.46 1.01
C LEU A 201 8.57 11.10 1.42
N ARG A 202 9.07 9.91 1.05
CA ARG A 202 10.47 9.53 1.21
C ARG A 202 11.40 10.49 0.49
N GLN A 203 11.19 10.72 -0.81
CA GLN A 203 12.03 11.63 -1.62
C GLN A 203 12.08 13.04 -1.04
N VAL A 204 10.92 13.59 -0.70
CA VAL A 204 10.81 14.94 -0.15
C VAL A 204 11.49 15.05 1.21
N THR A 205 11.39 14.02 2.06
CA THR A 205 12.01 14.01 3.38
C THR A 205 13.53 13.88 3.31
N ILE A 206 14.06 13.14 2.33
CA ILE A 206 15.51 13.03 2.07
C ILE A 206 16.06 14.36 1.59
N ASP A 207 15.34 15.04 0.68
CA ASP A 207 15.74 16.34 0.13
C ASP A 207 15.69 17.44 1.21
N GLN A 208 14.53 17.62 1.84
CA GLN A 208 14.34 18.55 2.95
C GLN A 208 13.40 17.95 4.02
N PRO A 209 13.92 17.58 5.21
CA PRO A 209 13.14 16.84 6.19
C PRO A 209 11.97 17.65 6.78
N GLU A 210 12.12 18.96 6.93
CA GLU A 210 11.07 19.87 7.39
C GLU A 210 9.87 19.89 6.44
N ARG A 211 10.14 19.85 5.13
CA ARG A 211 9.11 19.78 4.09
C ARG A 211 8.40 18.43 4.13
N GLY A 212 9.13 17.35 4.39
CA GLY A 212 8.58 16.01 4.61
C GLY A 212 7.60 15.97 5.79
N LEU A 213 7.98 16.55 6.93
CA LEU A 213 7.12 16.66 8.12
C LEU A 213 5.83 17.43 7.85
N LEU A 214 5.93 18.56 7.15
CA LEU A 214 4.77 19.36 6.76
C LEU A 214 3.86 18.58 5.80
N LEU A 215 4.43 17.93 4.78
CA LEU A 215 3.68 17.16 3.79
C LEU A 215 2.91 16.00 4.43
N ARG A 216 3.52 15.30 5.40
CA ARG A 216 2.83 14.25 6.16
C ARG A 216 1.61 14.79 6.90
N ARG A 217 1.73 15.95 7.57
CA ARG A 217 0.60 16.56 8.29
C ARG A 217 -0.56 16.91 7.36
N ILE A 218 -0.26 17.54 6.22
CA ILE A 218 -1.26 17.90 5.21
C ILE A 218 -1.96 16.64 4.67
N ARG A 219 -1.19 15.58 4.44
CA ARG A 219 -1.73 14.28 4.01
C ARG A 219 -2.66 13.68 5.06
N ASP A 220 -2.26 13.68 6.32
CA ASP A 220 -3.05 13.11 7.42
C ASP A 220 -4.36 13.91 7.64
N GLU A 221 -4.31 15.24 7.53
CA GLU A 221 -5.50 16.11 7.56
C GLU A 221 -6.44 15.85 6.37
N SER A 222 -5.87 15.69 5.17
CA SER A 222 -6.64 15.36 3.96
C SER A 222 -7.34 14.00 4.08
N LYS A 223 -6.65 12.99 4.63
CA LYS A 223 -7.21 11.66 4.90
C LYS A 223 -8.31 11.73 5.96
N MET A 224 -8.07 12.43 7.06
CA MET A 224 -9.08 12.65 8.10
C MET A 224 -10.36 13.31 7.54
N THR A 225 -10.19 14.28 6.64
CA THR A 225 -11.31 14.97 5.98
C THR A 225 -12.07 14.01 5.03
N LEU A 226 -11.35 13.21 4.24
CA LEU A 226 -11.94 12.20 3.37
C LEU A 226 -12.76 11.18 4.16
N ASP A 227 -12.22 10.69 5.27
CA ASP A 227 -12.88 9.70 6.15
C ASP A 227 -14.15 10.26 6.78
N ALA A 228 -14.14 11.55 7.15
CA ALA A 228 -15.33 12.25 7.62
C ALA A 228 -16.41 12.33 6.53
N TYR A 229 -16.04 12.64 5.28
CA TYR A 229 -17.00 12.63 4.17
C TYR A 229 -17.54 11.24 3.86
N GLN A 230 -16.70 10.20 3.89
CA GLN A 230 -17.15 8.81 3.72
C GLN A 230 -18.15 8.41 4.80
N SER A 231 -17.87 8.78 6.05
CA SER A 231 -18.76 8.52 7.20
C SER A 231 -20.09 9.24 7.06
N LEU A 232 -20.08 10.53 6.66
CA LEU A 232 -21.29 11.31 6.42
C LEU A 232 -22.13 10.73 5.26
N HIS A 233 -21.48 10.32 4.17
CA HIS A 233 -22.15 9.67 3.05
C HIS A 233 -22.77 8.33 3.47
N GLY A 234 -22.06 7.52 4.26
CA GLY A 234 -22.60 6.29 4.84
C GLY A 234 -23.83 6.54 5.72
N ALA A 235 -23.79 7.56 6.58
CA ALA A 235 -24.93 7.94 7.42
C ALA A 235 -26.13 8.44 6.59
N SER A 236 -25.88 9.27 5.58
CA SER A 236 -26.92 9.81 4.69
C SER A 236 -27.63 8.72 3.88
N THR A 237 -26.87 7.79 3.30
CA THR A 237 -27.43 6.65 2.55
C THR A 237 -28.25 5.72 3.44
N GLN A 238 -27.78 5.42 4.66
CA GLN A 238 -28.54 4.64 5.64
C GLN A 238 -29.83 5.33 6.07
N TYR A 239 -29.78 6.65 6.32
CA TYR A 239 -30.97 7.42 6.65
C TYR A 239 -31.99 7.39 5.50
N GLY A 240 -31.53 7.58 4.26
CA GLY A 240 -32.35 7.46 3.06
C GLY A 240 -33.04 6.10 2.95
N ALA A 241 -32.30 5.01 3.15
CA ALA A 241 -32.84 3.65 3.13
C ALA A 241 -33.92 3.42 4.20
N ARG A 242 -33.68 3.87 5.44
CA ARG A 242 -34.67 3.77 6.54
C ARG A 242 -35.94 4.54 6.24
N LYS A 243 -35.81 5.75 5.68
CA LYS A 243 -36.96 6.59 5.33
C LYS A 243 -37.79 5.98 4.21
N LEU A 244 -37.16 5.41 3.17
CA LEU A 244 -37.84 4.70 2.10
C LEU A 244 -38.59 3.47 2.62
N ALA A 245 -37.97 2.68 3.49
CA ALA A 245 -38.60 1.54 4.13
C ALA A 245 -39.79 1.94 5.04
N ALA A 246 -39.71 3.09 5.71
CA ALA A 246 -40.81 3.62 6.52
C ALA A 246 -41.96 4.20 5.69
N MET A 247 -41.69 4.73 4.48
CA MET A 247 -42.71 5.24 3.56
C MET A 247 -43.49 4.14 2.84
N HIS A 248 -42.84 3.03 2.53
CA HIS A 248 -43.48 1.81 2.06
C HIS A 248 -43.50 0.78 3.19
N PRO A 249 -44.34 0.95 4.24
CA PRO A 249 -44.54 -0.12 5.19
C PRO A 249 -45.03 -1.33 4.38
N CYS A 250 -44.21 -2.37 4.30
CA CYS A 250 -44.68 -3.68 3.88
C CYS A 250 -45.79 -4.01 4.88
N HIS A 251 -47.03 -3.81 4.44
CA HIS A 251 -48.18 -4.31 5.15
C HIS A 251 -48.01 -5.81 5.06
N ASP A 252 -47.44 -6.41 6.11
CA ASP A 252 -47.42 -7.85 6.28
C ASP A 252 -48.89 -8.30 6.32
N ALA A 253 -49.43 -8.55 5.12
CA ALA A 253 -50.70 -9.19 4.86
C ALA A 253 -50.56 -10.71 5.08
N SER A 254 -49.67 -11.10 5.98
CA SER A 254 -49.55 -12.41 6.59
C SER A 254 -50.24 -12.44 7.96
N ARG A 255 -51.27 -11.60 8.18
CA ARG A 255 -52.22 -11.78 9.27
C ARG A 255 -53.09 -13.02 8.98
N SER A 256 -52.64 -14.16 9.50
CA SER A 256 -53.47 -15.31 9.88
C SER A 256 -54.56 -15.73 8.87
N ARG A 257 -54.21 -16.47 7.81
CA ARG A 257 -55.15 -17.48 7.28
C ARG A 257 -55.01 -18.73 8.14
N SER A 258 -55.76 -18.79 9.25
CA SER A 258 -56.08 -20.09 9.84
C SER A 258 -56.73 -20.96 8.76
N PRO A 259 -56.37 -22.25 8.63
CA PRO A 259 -57.01 -23.12 7.65
C PRO A 259 -58.51 -23.20 7.96
N PRO A 260 -59.39 -23.29 6.95
CA PRO A 260 -60.82 -23.47 7.20
C PRO A 260 -61.00 -24.82 7.92
N THR A 261 -61.37 -24.77 9.20
CA THR A 261 -61.77 -25.96 9.95
C THR A 261 -63.02 -26.54 9.28
N ALA A 262 -62.87 -27.75 8.73
CA ALA A 262 -63.95 -28.51 8.12
C ALA A 262 -65.00 -28.89 9.20
N ASN A 263 -66.03 -28.06 9.37
CA ASN A 263 -67.25 -28.48 10.05
C ASN A 263 -68.08 -29.37 9.10
N ALA A 264 -67.64 -30.62 8.95
CA ALA A 264 -68.45 -31.69 8.39
C ALA A 264 -69.50 -32.13 9.43
N THR A 265 -70.55 -31.34 9.57
CA THR A 265 -71.74 -31.78 10.32
C THR A 265 -72.66 -32.52 9.35
N MET A 266 -72.52 -33.84 9.37
CA MET A 266 -73.33 -34.81 8.61
C MET A 266 -74.80 -34.69 9.03
N LYS A 267 -75.61 -33.94 8.27
CA LYS A 267 -77.07 -33.98 8.38
C LYS A 267 -77.57 -35.31 7.81
N ARG A 268 -77.88 -36.25 8.71
CA ARG A 268 -78.73 -37.42 8.43
C ARG A 268 -80.01 -36.95 7.74
N ARG A 269 -80.31 -37.50 6.57
CA ARG A 269 -81.67 -37.54 6.03
C ARG A 269 -82.16 -38.97 6.14
N HIS A 270 -83.04 -39.19 7.10
CA HIS A 270 -84.03 -40.26 7.07
C HIS A 270 -85.23 -39.75 6.25
N SER A 271 -85.63 -40.57 5.27
CA SER A 271 -86.99 -40.86 4.78
C SER A 271 -86.92 -41.28 3.32
#